data_AF-W4L850-F1
#
_entry.id   AF-W4L850-F1
#
_cell.length_a   1.000
_cell.length_b   1.000
_cell.length_c   1.000
_cell.angle_alpha   90.00
_cell.angle_beta   90.00
_cell.angle_gamma   90.00
#
_symmetry.space_group_name_H-M   'P 1'
#
loop_
_entity.id
_entity.type
_entity.pdbx_description
1 polymer ?
#
loop_
_entity_poly.entity_id
_entity_poly.type
_entity_poly.pdbx_seq_one_letter_code
_entity_poly.pdbx_strand_id
1 'polypeptide(L)'
;MSEESKSSRGPILTLLAICMGLLAISNFSKPITQMLAPEGNAGFVFFGTRLHGLANAIVGPLFGVCLAIYAYGAWTLKKWAVPIAVAYALYVIANVILFVRNLPPDQGGNVFGWVYVVLAVGISSGGAWYLWRHRDWLS
;
A
#
# COMPACT_ATOMS: atom_id res chain seq x y z
N MET A 1 -23.92 -33.25 12.68
CA MET A 1 -23.58 -31.90 13.17
C MET A 1 -22.20 -31.57 12.61
N SER A 2 -22.14 -31.02 11.39
CA SER A 2 -20.88 -30.68 10.73
C SER A 2 -20.35 -29.40 11.34
N GLU A 3 -19.14 -29.46 11.90
CA GLU A 3 -18.45 -28.27 12.39
C GLU A 3 -18.34 -27.25 11.26
N GLU A 4 -19.00 -26.10 11.42
CA GLU A 4 -18.67 -24.89 10.68
C GLU A 4 -17.22 -24.56 11.01
N SER A 5 -16.30 -25.00 10.14
CA SER A 5 -14.94 -24.50 10.09
C SER A 5 -15.01 -22.99 9.90
N LYS A 6 -14.95 -22.25 11.01
CA LYS A 6 -14.70 -20.81 11.01
C LYS A 6 -13.46 -20.61 10.17
N SER A 7 -13.61 -19.97 9.01
CA SER A 7 -12.50 -19.63 8.12
C SER A 7 -11.44 -18.86 8.90
N SER A 8 -10.44 -19.58 9.42
CA SER A 8 -9.32 -18.99 10.12
C SER A 8 -8.46 -18.26 9.11
N ARG A 9 -8.13 -17.00 9.40
CA ARG A 9 -7.29 -16.19 8.51
C ARG A 9 -5.90 -16.80 8.46
N GLY A 10 -5.52 -17.34 7.29
CA GLY A 10 -4.19 -17.90 7.06
C GLY A 10 -3.06 -16.89 7.27
N PRO A 11 -1.81 -17.37 7.41
CA PRO A 11 -0.65 -16.53 7.71
C PRO A 11 -0.38 -15.47 6.64
N ILE A 12 -0.61 -15.78 5.36
CA ILE A 12 -0.40 -14.84 4.23
C ILE A 12 -1.33 -13.62 4.34
N LEU A 13 -2.61 -13.83 4.64
CA LEU A 13 -3.58 -12.73 4.79
C LEU A 13 -3.30 -11.91 6.04
N THR A 14 -2.81 -12.55 7.10
CA THR A 14 -2.35 -11.85 8.30
C THR A 14 -1.16 -10.95 7.99
N LEU A 15 -0.15 -11.47 7.29
CA LEU A 15 1.01 -10.68 6.86
C LEU A 15 0.59 -9.51 5.97
N LEU A 16 -0.25 -9.77 4.96
CA LEU A 16 -0.75 -8.74 4.06
C LEU A 16 -1.48 -7.61 4.82
N ALA A 17 -2.40 -7.98 5.72
CA ALA A 17 -3.14 -7.01 6.51
C ALA A 17 -2.22 -6.19 7.44
N ILE A 18 -1.19 -6.80 8.03
CA ILE A 18 -0.18 -6.09 8.81
C ILE A 18 0.62 -5.14 7.91
N CYS A 19 1.12 -5.59 6.77
CA CYS A 19 1.85 -4.75 5.83
C CYS A 19 1.02 -3.53 5.40
N MET A 20 -0.25 -3.74 5.03
CA MET A 20 -1.14 -2.64 4.65
C MET A 20 -1.44 -1.70 5.83
N GLY A 21 -1.60 -2.24 7.04
CA GLY A 21 -1.77 -1.46 8.26
C GLY A 21 -0.53 -0.59 8.59
N LEU A 22 0.67 -1.15 8.46
CA LEU A 22 1.92 -0.40 8.66
C LEU A 22 2.09 0.69 7.60
N LEU A 23 1.75 0.41 6.34
CA LEU A 23 1.75 1.42 5.28
C LEU A 23 0.72 2.52 5.53
N ALA A 24 -0.46 2.17 6.07
CA ALA A 24 -1.47 3.15 6.46
C ALA A 24 -0.93 4.12 7.52
N ILE A 25 -0.32 3.58 8.59
CA ILE A 25 0.32 4.37 9.66
C ILE A 25 1.42 5.26 9.07
N SER A 26 2.29 4.69 8.23
CA SER A 26 3.36 5.44 7.56
C SER A 26 2.81 6.65 6.78
N ASN A 27 1.71 6.46 6.04
CA ASN A 27 1.06 7.52 5.29
C ASN A 27 0.39 8.58 6.17
N PHE A 28 -0.21 8.19 7.30
CA PHE A 28 -0.71 9.14 8.30
C PHE A 28 0.39 9.94 8.97
N SER A 29 1.59 9.36 9.11
CA SER A 29 2.75 10.03 9.70
C SER A 29 3.48 10.96 8.73
N LYS A 30 3.13 10.99 7.44
CA LYS A 30 3.77 11.85 6.42
C LYS A 30 3.73 13.34 6.71
N PRO A 31 2.61 13.94 7.17
CA PRO A 31 2.58 15.35 7.51
C PRO A 31 3.55 15.66 8.66
N ILE A 32 3.59 14.79 9.67
CA ILE A 32 4.46 14.95 10.85
C ILE A 32 5.92 14.83 10.45
N THR A 33 6.29 13.79 9.69
CA THR A 33 7.68 13.60 9.23
C THR A 33 8.16 14.74 8.34
N GLN A 34 7.28 15.31 7.49
CA GLN A 34 7.62 16.48 6.70
C GLN A 34 7.74 17.76 7.55
N MET A 35 6.94 17.92 8.60
CA MET A 35 7.12 19.05 9.54
C MET A 35 8.44 18.97 10.29
N LEU A 36 8.85 17.76 10.70
CA LEU A 36 10.11 17.53 11.41
C LEU A 36 11.34 17.63 10.50
N ALA A 37 11.19 17.32 9.20
CA ALA A 37 12.23 17.43 8.19
C ALA A 37 11.69 18.10 6.92
N PRO A 38 11.56 19.45 6.88
CA PRO A 38 10.95 20.18 5.77
C PRO A 38 11.67 19.99 4.43
N GLU A 39 13.01 19.92 4.47
CA GLU A 39 13.90 19.67 3.32
C GLU A 39 13.97 18.17 2.95
N GLY A 40 13.28 17.30 3.69
CA GLY A 40 13.34 15.85 3.53
C GLY A 40 12.50 15.33 2.36
N ASN A 41 12.92 14.18 1.81
CA ASN A 41 12.20 13.45 0.77
C ASN A 41 11.02 12.59 1.29
N ALA A 42 10.44 12.95 2.45
CA ALA A 42 9.41 12.16 3.16
C ALA A 42 8.01 12.21 2.52
N GLY A 43 7.82 13.03 1.49
CA GLY A 43 6.55 13.23 0.78
C GLY A 43 5.92 11.94 0.24
N PHE A 44 4.61 11.91 0.15
CA PHE A 44 3.87 10.86 -0.56
C PHE A 44 4.12 10.99 -2.05
N VAL A 45 4.42 9.87 -2.72
CA VAL A 45 4.58 9.84 -4.18
C VAL A 45 3.22 9.56 -4.78
N PHE A 46 2.65 10.55 -5.46
CA PHE A 46 1.37 10.48 -6.13
C PHE A 46 1.54 10.70 -7.64
N PHE A 47 1.14 9.71 -8.43
CA PHE A 47 1.38 9.65 -9.87
C PHE A 47 2.81 9.99 -10.28
N GLY A 48 3.78 9.42 -9.56
CA GLY A 48 5.21 9.60 -9.83
C GLY A 48 5.81 10.91 -9.36
N THR A 49 5.03 11.80 -8.74
CA THR A 49 5.51 13.06 -8.20
C THR A 49 5.48 13.05 -6.69
N ARG A 50 6.59 13.44 -6.06
CA ARG A 50 6.64 13.58 -4.60
C ARG A 50 5.90 14.85 -4.19
N LEU A 51 4.90 14.70 -3.35
CA LEU A 51 4.10 15.80 -2.83
C LEU A 51 4.79 16.48 -1.66
N HIS A 52 4.57 17.78 -1.51
CA HIS A 52 5.06 18.58 -0.38
C HIS A 52 3.97 19.50 0.16
N GLY A 53 4.18 20.01 1.38
CA GLY A 53 3.28 20.98 2.01
C GLY A 53 1.84 20.47 2.14
N LEU A 54 0.87 21.32 1.78
CA LEU A 54 -0.55 21.03 1.93
C LEU A 54 -1.00 19.81 1.12
N ALA A 55 -0.47 19.62 -0.08
CA ALA A 55 -0.82 18.48 -0.92
C ALA A 55 -0.45 17.15 -0.24
N ASN A 56 0.75 17.06 0.34
CA ASN A 56 1.16 15.88 1.10
C ASN A 56 0.34 15.71 2.39
N ALA A 57 0.04 16.83 3.08
CA ALA A 57 -0.73 16.84 4.32
C ALA A 57 -2.16 16.28 4.16
N ILE A 58 -2.72 16.36 2.95
CA ILE A 58 -4.04 15.85 2.62
C ILE A 58 -3.96 14.46 1.98
N VAL A 59 -3.20 14.33 0.89
CA VAL A 59 -3.19 13.10 0.07
C VAL A 59 -2.55 11.94 0.83
N GLY A 60 -1.50 12.19 1.62
CA GLY A 60 -0.87 11.16 2.46
C GLY A 60 -1.88 10.49 3.39
N PRO A 61 -2.52 11.23 4.31
CA PRO A 61 -3.57 10.69 5.17
C PRO A 61 -4.74 10.04 4.44
N LEU A 62 -5.21 10.58 3.32
CA LEU A 62 -6.28 9.94 2.52
C LEU A 62 -5.86 8.55 2.02
N PHE A 63 -4.64 8.40 1.51
CA PHE A 63 -4.11 7.08 1.16
C PHE A 63 -3.89 6.20 2.38
N GLY A 64 -3.57 6.79 3.53
CA GLY A 64 -3.58 6.10 4.83
C GLY A 64 -4.94 5.47 5.14
N VAL A 65 -6.04 6.21 4.94
CA VAL A 65 -7.41 5.70 5.12
C VAL A 65 -7.70 4.56 4.14
N CYS A 66 -7.40 4.73 2.84
CA CYS A 66 -7.61 3.68 1.85
C CYS A 66 -6.87 2.39 2.21
N LEU A 67 -5.63 2.50 2.68
CA LEU A 67 -4.82 1.38 3.15
C LEU A 67 -5.36 0.74 4.43
N ALA A 68 -5.86 1.55 5.37
CA ALA A 68 -6.49 1.04 6.58
C ALA A 68 -7.77 0.26 6.27
N ILE A 69 -8.59 0.75 5.33
CA ILE A 69 -9.78 0.05 4.82
C ILE A 69 -9.36 -1.27 4.17
N TYR A 70 -8.31 -1.26 3.35
CA TYR A 70 -7.80 -2.48 2.74
C TYR A 70 -7.28 -3.47 3.79
N ALA A 71 -6.45 -3.02 4.74
CA ALA A 71 -5.95 -3.83 5.84
C ALA A 71 -7.09 -4.46 6.65
N TYR A 72 -8.12 -3.67 6.98
CA TYR A 72 -9.30 -4.16 7.68
C TYR A 72 -10.07 -5.20 6.86
N GLY A 73 -10.28 -4.97 5.56
CA GLY A 73 -10.94 -5.93 4.68
C GLY A 73 -10.19 -7.26 4.57
N ALA A 74 -8.85 -7.21 4.46
CA ALA A 74 -8.00 -8.38 4.47
C ALA A 74 -7.98 -9.08 5.84
N TRP A 75 -7.97 -8.32 6.94
CA TRP A 75 -8.00 -8.84 8.31
C TRP A 75 -9.33 -9.53 8.61
N THR A 76 -10.44 -8.98 8.13
CA THR A 76 -11.80 -9.49 8.39
C THR A 76 -12.31 -10.42 7.29
N LEU A 77 -11.44 -10.81 6.35
CA LEU A 77 -11.73 -11.73 5.26
C LEU A 77 -12.93 -11.31 4.40
N LYS A 78 -13.10 -10.01 4.13
CA LYS A 78 -14.27 -9.51 3.39
C LYS A 78 -14.09 -9.56 1.89
N LYS A 79 -15.11 -10.03 1.15
CA LYS A 79 -15.10 -10.06 -0.33
C LYS A 79 -14.87 -8.70 -0.98
N TRP A 80 -15.38 -7.63 -0.38
CA TRP A 80 -15.20 -6.28 -0.90
C TRP A 80 -13.75 -5.79 -0.87
N ALA A 81 -12.86 -6.46 -0.12
CA ALA A 81 -11.43 -6.13 -0.12
C ALA A 81 -10.75 -6.44 -1.47
N VAL A 82 -11.29 -7.40 -2.24
CA VAL A 82 -10.72 -7.84 -3.53
C VAL A 82 -10.64 -6.69 -4.55
N PRO A 83 -11.73 -5.97 -4.89
CA PRO A 83 -11.65 -4.87 -5.85
C PRO A 83 -10.72 -3.74 -5.37
N ILE A 84 -10.66 -3.47 -4.06
CA ILE A 84 -9.75 -2.45 -3.49
C ILE A 84 -8.29 -2.89 -3.64
N ALA A 85 -7.99 -4.15 -3.37
CA ALA A 85 -6.65 -4.72 -3.54
C ALA A 85 -6.16 -4.59 -4.99
N VAL A 86 -7.03 -4.94 -5.95
CA VAL A 86 -6.73 -4.83 -7.38
C VAL A 86 -6.50 -3.37 -7.78
N ALA A 87 -7.39 -2.46 -7.38
CA ALA A 87 -7.24 -1.04 -7.67
C ALA A 87 -5.94 -0.46 -7.09
N TYR A 88 -5.61 -0.83 -5.85
CA TYR A 88 -4.37 -0.41 -5.19
C TYR A 88 -3.13 -0.96 -5.90
N ALA A 89 -3.12 -2.25 -6.28
CA ALA A 89 -2.01 -2.84 -7.02
C ALA A 89 -1.77 -2.14 -8.37
N LEU A 90 -2.84 -1.88 -9.12
CA LEU A 90 -2.76 -1.13 -10.38
C LEU A 90 -2.22 0.29 -10.17
N TYR A 91 -2.70 0.98 -9.13
CA TYR A 91 -2.20 2.29 -8.75
C TYR A 91 -0.71 2.24 -8.42
N VAL A 92 -0.25 1.29 -7.60
CA VAL A 92 1.17 1.17 -7.21
C VAL A 92 2.06 0.96 -8.44
N ILE A 93 1.65 0.09 -9.37
CA ILE A 93 2.38 -0.15 -10.62
C ILE A 93 2.48 1.15 -11.43
N ALA A 94 1.35 1.81 -11.69
CA ALA A 94 1.34 3.06 -12.45
C ALA A 94 2.18 4.15 -11.77
N ASN A 95 2.04 4.30 -10.45
CA ASN A 95 2.75 5.28 -9.65
C ASN A 95 4.27 5.05 -9.69
N VAL A 96 4.72 3.80 -9.59
CA VAL A 96 6.13 3.42 -9.68
C VAL A 96 6.69 3.67 -11.07
N ILE A 97 5.97 3.30 -12.13
CA ILE A 97 6.41 3.55 -13.52
C ILE A 97 6.61 5.05 -13.74
N LEU A 98 5.65 5.86 -13.31
CA LEU A 98 5.74 7.32 -13.40
C LEU A 98 6.88 7.87 -12.53
N PHE A 99 7.07 7.33 -11.32
CA PHE A 99 8.15 7.75 -10.41
C PHE A 99 9.52 7.53 -11.03
N VAL A 100 9.79 6.31 -11.54
CA VAL A 100 11.06 5.98 -12.18
C VAL A 100 11.30 6.84 -13.43
N ARG A 101 10.25 7.14 -14.20
CA ARG A 101 10.34 8.05 -15.36
C ARG A 101 10.66 9.50 -14.97
N ASN A 102 10.14 9.96 -13.84
CA ASN A 102 10.31 11.33 -13.35
C ASN A 102 11.55 11.51 -12.47
N LEU A 103 12.32 10.44 -12.22
CA LEU A 103 13.52 10.51 -11.38
C LEU A 103 14.60 11.35 -12.06
N PRO A 104 15.19 12.33 -11.36
CA PRO A 104 16.40 12.99 -11.82
C PRO A 104 17.53 11.97 -12.07
N PRO A 105 18.37 12.15 -13.11
CA PRO A 105 19.41 11.18 -13.50
C PRO A 105 20.40 10.84 -12.38
N ASP A 106 20.63 11.77 -11.45
CA ASP A 106 21.50 11.64 -10.28
C ASP A 106 20.90 10.79 -9.14
N GLN A 107 19.59 10.51 -9.16
CA GLN A 107 18.88 9.79 -8.09
C GLN A 107 18.49 8.35 -8.46
N GLY A 108 18.68 7.92 -9.72
CA GLY A 108 18.28 6.60 -10.24
C GLY A 108 19.08 5.39 -9.74
N GLY A 109 20.24 5.61 -9.09
CA GLY A 109 21.18 4.55 -8.70
C GLY A 109 21.03 4.00 -7.28
N ASN A 110 20.08 4.47 -6.47
CA ASN A 110 20.00 4.06 -5.07
C ASN A 110 19.40 2.65 -4.92
N VAL A 111 20.21 1.70 -4.45
CA VAL A 111 19.81 0.30 -4.16
C VAL A 111 18.56 0.23 -3.28
N PHE A 112 18.45 1.11 -2.29
CA PHE A 112 17.28 1.16 -1.42
C PHE A 112 15.98 1.49 -2.18
N GLY A 113 16.06 2.38 -3.18
CA GLY A 113 14.91 2.73 -4.03
C GLY A 113 14.42 1.56 -4.86
N TRP A 114 15.34 0.78 -5.42
CA TRP A 114 15.00 -0.42 -6.19
C TRP A 114 14.41 -1.52 -5.32
N VAL A 115 14.98 -1.77 -4.13
CA VAL A 115 14.40 -2.70 -3.15
C VAL A 115 12.98 -2.29 -2.78
N TYR A 116 12.76 -1.00 -2.52
CA TYR A 116 11.43 -0.46 -2.25
C TYR A 116 10.47 -0.72 -3.42
N VAL A 117 10.88 -0.48 -4.67
CA VAL A 117 10.06 -0.73 -5.85
C VAL A 117 9.64 -2.19 -5.96
N VAL A 118 10.59 -3.13 -5.82
CA VAL A 118 10.29 -4.57 -5.90
C VAL A 118 9.33 -4.99 -4.79
N LEU A 119 9.55 -4.52 -3.55
CA LEU A 119 8.65 -4.81 -2.44
C LEU A 119 7.27 -4.20 -2.64
N ALA A 120 7.19 -2.94 -3.08
CA ALA A 120 5.92 -2.25 -3.29
C ALA A 120 5.07 -2.96 -4.36
N VAL A 121 5.67 -3.27 -5.52
CA VAL A 121 4.97 -3.98 -6.60
C VAL A 121 4.64 -5.42 -6.20
N GLY A 122 5.60 -6.13 -5.59
CA GLY A 122 5.45 -7.53 -5.19
C GLY A 122 4.37 -7.74 -4.13
N ILE A 123 4.41 -6.98 -3.03
CA ILE A 123 3.43 -7.08 -1.95
C ILE A 123 2.03 -6.69 -2.45
N SER A 124 1.92 -5.61 -3.23
CA SER A 124 0.61 -5.12 -3.71
C SER A 124 -0.01 -6.07 -4.72
N SER A 125 0.75 -6.47 -5.74
CA SER A 125 0.25 -7.37 -6.79
C SER A 125 0.02 -8.79 -6.25
N GLY A 126 0.93 -9.29 -5.42
CA GLY A 126 0.79 -10.59 -4.77
C GLY A 126 -0.40 -10.64 -3.82
N GLY A 127 -0.61 -9.58 -3.03
CA GLY A 127 -1.78 -9.46 -2.16
C GLY A 127 -3.11 -9.43 -2.93
N ALA A 128 -3.16 -8.64 -4.02
CA ALA A 128 -4.33 -8.59 -4.90
C ALA A 128 -4.62 -9.94 -5.57
N TRP A 129 -3.59 -10.58 -6.12
CA TRP A 129 -3.70 -11.90 -6.74
C TRP A 129 -4.16 -12.96 -5.75
N TYR A 130 -3.58 -12.98 -4.54
CA TYR A 130 -3.93 -13.94 -3.51
C TYR A 130 -5.39 -13.78 -3.05
N LEU A 131 -5.83 -12.55 -2.79
CA LEU A 131 -7.22 -12.26 -2.42
C LEU A 131 -8.20 -12.61 -3.55
N TRP A 132 -7.85 -12.30 -4.80
CA TRP A 132 -8.68 -12.62 -5.94
C TRP A 132 -8.82 -14.13 -6.16
N ARG A 133 -7.71 -14.87 -6.07
CA ARG A 133 -7.66 -16.32 -6.25
C ARG A 133 -8.47 -17.09 -5.19
N HIS A 134 -8.59 -16.50 -4.00
CA HIS A 134 -9.27 -17.07 -2.83
C HIS A 134 -10.55 -16.32 -2.46
N ARG A 135 -11.12 -15.54 -3.39
CA ARG A 135 -12.32 -14.72 -3.14
C ARG A 135 -13.54 -15.53 -2.68
N ASP A 136 -13.57 -16.80 -3.03
CA ASP A 136 -14.68 -17.71 -2.70
C ASP A 136 -14.67 -18.08 -1.20
N TRP A 137 -13.53 -17.94 -0.52
CA TRP A 137 -13.37 -18.18 0.93
C TRP A 137 -13.64 -16.94 1.78
N LEU A 138 -13.70 -15.77 1.14
CA LEU A 138 -14.00 -14.52 1.82
C LEU A 138 -15.49 -14.49 2.16
N SER A 139 -15.86 -13.75 3.20
CA SER A 139 -17.24 -13.54 3.66
C SER A 139 -17.89 -12.36 2.97
#